data_AF-A0A2W7INU3-F1
#
_entry.id   AF-A0A2W7INU3-F1
#
_cell.length_a   1.000
_cell.length_b   1.000
_cell.length_c   1.000
_cell.angle_alpha   90.00
_cell.angle_beta   90.00
_cell.angle_gamma   90.00
#
_symmetry.space_group_name_H-M   'P 1'
#
loop_
_entity.id
_entity.type
_entity.pdbx_description
1 polymer ?
#
loop_
_entity_poly.entity_id
_entity_poly.type
_entity_poly.pdbx_seq_one_letter_code
_entity_poly.pdbx_strand_id
1 'polypeptide(L)'
;MTKLNLSARRDCGRIAVTRFGRDFGLDLDQSPFGRDVHAAFDRMAAQAALSRDAATALLYRVFVQQALAQGEDAAAPDRGALLAALAHMLDRSAAYSEAAPDHLTFEAVSSPMTAWIATRLAEAGCAGHA
;
A
#
# COMPACT_ATOMS: atom_id res chain seq x y z
N MET A 1 -16.90 -21.33 -14.37
CA MET A 1 -16.05 -20.14 -14.59
C MET A 1 -16.85 -18.91 -14.21
N THR A 2 -16.70 -18.47 -12.96
CA THR A 2 -17.50 -17.39 -12.39
C THR A 2 -16.94 -16.05 -12.86
N LYS A 3 -17.72 -15.27 -13.61
CA LYS A 3 -17.44 -13.86 -13.86
C LYS A 3 -17.36 -13.17 -12.50
N LEU A 4 -16.16 -12.91 -11.99
CA LEU A 4 -15.94 -11.99 -10.87
C LEU A 4 -16.46 -10.63 -11.34
N ASN A 5 -17.66 -10.30 -10.87
CA ASN A 5 -18.47 -9.20 -11.36
C ASN A 5 -17.75 -7.87 -11.11
N LEU A 6 -17.64 -7.02 -12.13
CA LEU A 6 -16.98 -5.69 -12.05
C LEU A 6 -17.48 -4.87 -10.85
N SER A 7 -18.72 -5.06 -10.43
CA SER A 7 -19.30 -4.43 -9.24
C SER A 7 -18.62 -4.85 -7.94
N ALA A 8 -18.26 -6.13 -7.77
CA ALA A 8 -17.57 -6.61 -6.57
C ALA A 8 -16.14 -6.04 -6.46
N ARG A 9 -15.47 -5.84 -7.61
CA ARG A 9 -14.15 -5.19 -7.66
C ARG A 9 -14.22 -3.70 -7.29
N ARG A 10 -15.23 -2.98 -7.77
CA ARG A 10 -15.46 -1.56 -7.37
C ARG A 10 -15.73 -1.42 -5.87
N ASP A 11 -16.42 -2.38 -5.26
CA ASP A 11 -16.66 -2.38 -3.82
C ASP A 11 -15.38 -2.60 -3.00
N CYS A 12 -14.49 -3.50 -3.42
CA CYS A 12 -13.20 -3.70 -2.74
C CYS A 12 -12.34 -2.43 -2.76
N GLY A 13 -12.24 -1.76 -3.91
CA GLY A 13 -11.45 -0.54 -4.04
C GLY A 13 -11.97 0.60 -3.14
N ARG A 14 -13.29 0.81 -3.14
CA ARG A 14 -13.92 1.81 -2.26
C ARG A 14 -13.67 1.51 -0.79
N ILE A 15 -13.80 0.25 -0.37
CA ILE A 15 -13.56 -0.16 1.02
C ILE A 15 -12.10 0.06 1.42
N ALA A 16 -11.15 -0.27 0.55
CA ALA A 16 -9.72 -0.04 0.80
C ALA A 16 -9.44 1.44 1.03
N VAL A 17 -9.94 2.33 0.15
CA VAL A 17 -9.77 3.78 0.28
C VAL A 17 -10.44 4.32 1.55
N THR A 18 -11.67 3.89 1.87
CA THR A 18 -12.33 4.29 3.13
C THR A 18 -11.54 3.86 4.35
N ARG A 19 -11.00 2.63 4.38
CA ARG A 19 -10.18 2.14 5.50
C ARG A 19 -8.88 2.91 5.61
N PHE A 20 -8.23 3.21 4.49
CA PHE A 20 -7.02 4.05 4.46
C PHE A 20 -7.28 5.43 5.07
N GLY A 21 -8.33 6.12 4.59
CA GLY A 21 -8.70 7.43 5.13
C GLY A 21 -9.09 7.38 6.61
N ARG A 22 -9.75 6.31 7.07
CA ARG A 22 -10.07 6.14 8.49
C ARG A 22 -8.83 5.89 9.36
N ASP A 23 -7.92 5.05 8.89
CA ASP A 23 -6.78 4.60 9.69
C ASP A 23 -5.70 5.71 9.81
N PHE A 24 -5.59 6.61 8.83
CA PHE A 24 -4.56 7.67 8.83
C PHE A 24 -5.09 9.10 8.69
N GLY A 25 -6.40 9.29 8.53
CA GLY A 25 -6.97 10.62 8.26
C GLY A 25 -6.55 11.21 6.90
N LEU A 26 -6.05 10.37 5.99
CA LEU A 26 -5.50 10.79 4.70
C LEU A 26 -6.52 10.64 3.59
N ASP A 27 -6.88 11.75 2.97
CA ASP A 27 -7.65 11.76 1.73
C ASP A 27 -6.71 11.60 0.55
N LEU A 28 -6.85 10.48 -0.18
CA LEU A 28 -6.04 10.20 -1.35
C LEU A 28 -6.32 11.18 -2.50
N ASP A 29 -7.53 11.73 -2.61
CA ASP A 29 -7.84 12.68 -3.67
C ASP A 29 -7.16 14.04 -3.46
N GLN A 30 -6.84 14.38 -2.21
CA GLN A 30 -6.12 15.60 -1.84
C GLN A 30 -4.62 15.38 -1.65
N SER A 31 -4.17 14.14 -1.77
CA SER A 31 -2.78 13.78 -1.60
C SER A 31 -1.96 14.10 -2.86
N PRO A 32 -0.71 14.60 -2.72
CA PRO A 32 0.17 14.84 -3.87
C PRO A 32 0.53 13.56 -4.63
N PHE A 33 0.43 12.39 -4.01
CA PHE A 33 0.65 11.07 -4.65
C PHE A 33 -0.66 10.35 -5.00
N GLY A 34 -1.82 10.96 -4.74
CA GLY A 34 -3.15 10.35 -4.91
C GLY A 34 -3.37 9.70 -6.27
N ARG A 35 -3.08 10.45 -7.33
CA ARG A 35 -3.29 10.00 -8.71
C ARG A 35 -2.47 8.75 -9.06
N ASP A 36 -1.19 8.74 -8.69
CA ASP A 36 -0.28 7.64 -8.98
C ASP A 36 -0.61 6.41 -8.11
N VAL A 37 -0.99 6.64 -6.85
CA VAL A 37 -1.48 5.59 -5.95
C VAL A 37 -2.74 4.94 -6.51
N HIS A 38 -3.73 5.73 -6.95
CA HIS A 38 -4.96 5.21 -7.55
C HIS A 38 -4.68 4.39 -8.82
N ALA A 39 -3.85 4.91 -9.72
CA ALA A 39 -3.53 4.23 -10.97
C ALA A 39 -2.78 2.89 -10.75
N ALA A 40 -1.81 2.86 -9.83
CA ALA A 40 -1.08 1.65 -9.48
C ALA A 40 -1.99 0.63 -8.77
N PHE A 41 -2.81 1.11 -7.82
CA PHE A 41 -3.76 0.29 -7.09
C PHE A 41 -4.78 -0.38 -8.02
N ASP A 42 -5.42 0.38 -8.91
CA ASP A 42 -6.42 -0.15 -9.85
C ASP A 42 -5.81 -1.21 -10.77
N ARG A 43 -4.57 -0.99 -11.26
CA ARG A 43 -3.87 -1.95 -12.12
C ARG A 43 -3.62 -3.27 -11.40
N MET A 44 -3.06 -3.23 -10.20
CA MET A 44 -2.70 -4.43 -9.43
C MET A 44 -3.96 -5.16 -8.92
N ALA A 45 -4.96 -4.43 -8.43
CA ALA A 45 -6.23 -5.01 -7.98
C ALA A 45 -6.99 -5.69 -9.13
N ALA A 46 -6.96 -5.12 -10.35
CA ALA A 46 -7.59 -5.73 -11.51
C ALA A 46 -6.92 -7.05 -11.93
N GLN A 47 -5.60 -7.17 -11.75
CA GLN A 47 -4.81 -8.36 -12.09
C GLN A 47 -5.03 -9.50 -11.09
N ALA A 48 -5.02 -9.20 -9.79
CA ALA A 48 -4.96 -10.22 -8.76
C ALA A 48 -6.33 -10.65 -8.19
N ALA A 49 -7.42 -9.99 -8.59
CA ALA A 49 -8.78 -10.31 -8.14
C ALA A 49 -8.92 -10.44 -6.60
N LEU A 50 -8.32 -9.49 -5.89
CA LEU A 50 -8.12 -9.54 -4.44
C LEU A 50 -9.42 -9.43 -3.63
N SER A 51 -9.41 -10.06 -2.46
CA SER A 51 -10.41 -9.84 -1.40
C SER A 51 -10.35 -8.42 -0.84
N ARG A 52 -11.33 -8.04 -0.01
CA ARG A 52 -11.40 -6.71 0.61
C ARG A 52 -10.19 -6.40 1.48
N ASP A 53 -9.73 -7.36 2.26
CA ASP A 53 -8.61 -7.19 3.18
C ASP A 53 -7.28 -7.17 2.40
N ALA A 54 -7.09 -8.06 1.43
CA ALA A 54 -5.93 -8.02 0.54
C ALA A 54 -5.87 -6.74 -0.30
N ALA A 55 -7.01 -6.24 -0.80
CA ALA A 55 -7.06 -4.94 -1.48
C ALA A 55 -6.72 -3.79 -0.52
N THR A 56 -7.11 -3.87 0.75
CA THR A 56 -6.70 -2.85 1.73
C THR A 56 -5.20 -2.91 1.96
N ALA A 57 -4.64 -4.10 2.17
CA ALA A 57 -3.20 -4.29 2.32
C ALA A 57 -2.41 -3.76 1.11
N LEU A 58 -2.91 -4.02 -0.10
CA LEU A 58 -2.33 -3.54 -1.34
C LEU A 58 -2.26 -2.01 -1.40
N LEU A 59 -3.36 -1.32 -1.09
CA LEU A 59 -3.41 0.14 -1.15
C LEU A 59 -2.33 0.78 -0.27
N TYR A 60 -2.07 0.19 0.90
CA TYR A 60 -1.10 0.70 1.85
C TYR A 60 0.33 0.53 1.30
N ARG A 61 0.65 -0.64 0.72
CA ARG A 61 1.97 -0.87 0.10
C ARG A 61 2.18 0.04 -1.11
N VAL A 62 1.17 0.21 -1.95
CA VAL A 62 1.23 1.12 -3.10
C VAL A 62 1.48 2.55 -2.64
N PHE A 63 0.76 3.01 -1.62
CA PHE A 63 0.95 4.33 -1.05
C PHE A 63 2.37 4.51 -0.52
N VAL A 64 2.86 3.56 0.30
CA VAL A 64 4.22 3.59 0.84
C VAL A 64 5.26 3.60 -0.28
N GLN A 65 5.06 2.80 -1.33
CA GLN A 65 5.94 2.78 -2.50
C GLN A 65 6.03 4.16 -3.16
N GLN A 66 4.89 4.81 -3.41
CA GLN A 66 4.87 6.13 -4.04
C GLN A 66 5.47 7.21 -3.12
N ALA A 67 5.15 7.18 -1.82
CA ALA A 67 5.72 8.11 -0.86
C ALA A 67 7.24 7.99 -0.77
N LEU A 68 7.79 6.76 -0.78
CA LEU A 68 9.23 6.53 -0.82
C LEU A 68 9.84 7.02 -2.14
N ALA A 69 9.26 6.67 -3.29
CA ALA A 69 9.80 7.06 -4.60
C ALA A 69 9.88 8.58 -4.78
N GLN A 70 8.90 9.34 -4.24
CA GLN A 70 8.90 10.80 -4.29
C GLN A 70 9.80 11.43 -3.21
N GLY A 71 9.92 10.78 -2.05
CA GLY A 71 10.80 11.21 -0.96
C GLY A 71 12.29 11.10 -1.28
N GLU A 72 12.67 10.34 -2.32
CA GLU A 72 14.04 10.29 -2.82
C GLU A 72 14.50 11.59 -3.50
N ASP A 73 13.57 12.36 -4.07
CA ASP A 73 13.87 13.64 -4.72
C ASP A 73 13.77 14.84 -3.75
N ALA A 74 13.15 14.66 -2.58
CA ALA A 74 12.88 15.75 -1.65
C ALA A 74 13.80 15.68 -0.41
N ALA A 75 14.61 16.72 -0.19
CA ALA A 75 15.20 17.01 1.10
C ALA A 75 14.08 17.40 2.10
N ALA A 76 13.35 16.41 2.61
CA ALA A 76 12.26 16.62 3.54
C ALA A 76 12.83 17.00 4.93
N PRO A 77 12.39 18.13 5.53
CA PRO A 77 12.94 18.60 6.80
C PRO A 77 12.60 17.71 8.01
N ASP A 78 11.80 16.66 7.86
CA ASP A 78 11.55 15.65 8.90
C ASP A 78 11.44 14.23 8.33
N ARG A 79 12.60 13.70 7.88
CA ARG A 79 12.73 12.34 7.33
C ARG A 79 12.41 11.26 8.37
N GLY A 80 12.68 11.50 9.65
CA GLY A 80 12.44 10.52 10.72
C GLY A 80 10.96 10.27 10.98
N ALA A 81 10.17 11.35 11.12
CA ALA A 81 8.72 11.22 11.29
C ALA A 81 8.05 10.58 10.07
N LEU A 82 8.53 10.89 8.85
CA LEU A 82 8.06 10.25 7.63
C LEU A 82 8.31 8.73 7.66
N LEU A 83 9.53 8.29 7.97
CA LEU A 83 9.85 6.87 8.02
C LEU A 83 9.04 6.13 9.09
N ALA A 84 8.81 6.74 10.25
CA ALA A 84 7.95 6.16 11.30
C ALA A 84 6.50 6.01 10.83
N ALA A 85 5.95 7.01 10.13
CA ALA A 85 4.61 6.94 9.57
C ALA A 85 4.48 5.85 8.49
N LEU A 86 5.49 5.72 7.61
CA LEU A 86 5.52 4.67 6.59
C LEU A 86 5.65 3.27 7.20
N ALA A 87 6.45 3.11 8.27
CA ALA A 87 6.52 1.86 9.01
C ALA A 87 5.16 1.50 9.61
N HIS A 88 4.45 2.46 10.22
CA HIS A 88 3.12 2.22 10.76
C HIS A 88 2.11 1.82 9.67
N MET A 89 2.19 2.40 8.47
CA MET A 89 1.40 1.97 7.32
C MET A 89 1.72 0.53 6.89
N LEU A 90 2.99 0.12 6.93
CA LEU A 90 3.36 -1.26 6.60
C LEU A 90 2.87 -2.27 7.65
N ASP A 91 2.87 -1.92 8.94
CA ASP A 91 2.31 -2.76 10.00
C ASP A 91 0.81 -2.99 9.78
N ARG A 92 0.07 -1.93 9.45
CA ARG A 92 -1.35 -2.05 9.11
C ARG A 92 -1.57 -2.85 7.83
N SER A 93 -0.69 -2.69 6.84
CA SER A 93 -0.73 -3.52 5.62
C SER A 93 -0.56 -5.00 5.94
N ALA A 94 0.40 -5.35 6.80
CA ALA A 94 0.63 -6.73 7.24
C ALA A 94 -0.60 -7.31 7.95
N ALA A 95 -1.20 -6.55 8.87
CA ALA A 95 -2.42 -6.98 9.56
C ALA A 95 -3.59 -7.25 8.59
N TYR A 96 -3.79 -6.40 7.58
CA TYR A 96 -4.80 -6.65 6.54
C TYR A 96 -4.44 -7.82 5.62
N SER A 97 -3.16 -8.01 5.34
CA SER A 97 -2.66 -9.13 4.55
C SER A 97 -2.94 -10.46 5.25
N GLU A 98 -2.57 -10.58 6.52
CA GLU A 98 -2.74 -11.81 7.32
C GLU A 98 -4.21 -12.17 7.53
N ALA A 99 -5.09 -11.17 7.66
CA ALA A 99 -6.53 -11.37 7.79
C ALA A 99 -7.19 -11.80 6.48
N ALA A 100 -6.51 -11.63 5.33
CA ALA A 100 -7.11 -11.88 4.03
C ALA A 100 -7.19 -13.39 3.73
N PRO A 101 -8.35 -13.90 3.25
CA PRO A 101 -8.48 -15.31 2.87
C PRO A 101 -7.57 -15.72 1.69
N ASP A 102 -7.12 -14.75 0.91
CA ASP A 102 -6.24 -14.88 -0.25
C ASP A 102 -4.82 -14.36 0.04
N HIS A 103 -4.41 -14.28 1.32
CA HIS A 103 -3.10 -13.80 1.77
C HIS A 103 -1.93 -14.30 0.92
N LEU A 104 -1.80 -15.62 0.70
CA LEU A 104 -0.70 -16.19 -0.07
C LEU A 104 -0.68 -15.71 -1.52
N THR A 105 -1.84 -15.53 -2.14
CA THR A 105 -1.94 -15.00 -3.50
C THR A 105 -1.54 -13.53 -3.51
N PHE A 106 -2.04 -12.76 -2.53
CA PHE A 106 -1.68 -11.36 -2.35
C PHE A 106 -0.16 -11.16 -2.13
N GLU A 107 0.47 -11.94 -1.26
CA GLU A 107 1.91 -11.86 -1.02
C GLU A 107 2.70 -12.23 -2.29
N ALA A 108 2.27 -13.26 -3.04
CA ALA A 108 2.92 -13.61 -4.30
C ALA A 108 2.90 -12.46 -5.32
N VAL A 109 1.76 -11.76 -5.46
CA VAL A 109 1.65 -10.66 -6.43
C VAL A 109 2.30 -9.36 -5.95
N SER A 110 2.40 -9.15 -4.64
CA SER A 110 2.96 -7.93 -4.06
C SER A 110 4.43 -8.07 -3.64
N SER A 111 4.98 -9.28 -3.63
CA SER A 111 6.36 -9.57 -3.23
C SER A 111 7.41 -8.67 -3.90
N PRO A 112 7.38 -8.41 -5.22
CA PRO A 112 8.35 -7.50 -5.84
C PRO A 112 8.29 -6.07 -5.27
N MET A 113 7.08 -5.57 -5.01
CA MET A 113 6.87 -4.25 -4.39
C MET A 113 7.33 -4.27 -2.92
N THR A 114 7.00 -5.32 -2.17
CA THR A 114 7.44 -5.48 -0.78
C THR A 114 8.97 -5.51 -0.67
N ALA A 115 9.64 -6.22 -1.58
CA ALA A 115 11.10 -6.25 -1.64
C ALA A 115 11.68 -4.86 -1.96
N TRP A 116 11.12 -4.15 -2.93
CA TRP A 116 11.53 -2.79 -3.26
C TRP A 116 11.38 -1.84 -2.06
N ILE A 117 10.24 -1.88 -1.37
CA ILE A 117 9.98 -1.07 -0.17
C ILE A 117 11.01 -1.37 0.91
N ALA A 118 11.27 -2.65 1.18
CA ALA A 118 12.24 -3.07 2.20
C ALA A 118 13.65 -2.55 1.88
N THR A 119 14.10 -2.65 0.63
CA THR A 119 15.39 -2.09 0.20
C THR A 119 15.45 -0.59 0.43
N ARG A 120 14.43 0.17 0.02
CA ARG A 120 14.41 1.62 0.16
C ARG A 120 14.38 2.08 1.61
N LEU A 121 13.66 1.37 2.48
CA LEU A 121 13.65 1.66 3.91
C LEU A 121 15.02 1.37 4.56
N ALA A 122 15.69 0.29 4.16
CA ALA A 122 17.05 -0.01 4.62
C ALA A 122 18.03 1.08 4.19
N GLU A 123 18.00 1.50 2.93
CA GLU A 123 18.80 2.60 2.38
C GLU A 123 18.50 3.95 3.07
N ALA A 124 17.25 4.16 3.48
CA ALA A 124 16.82 5.41 4.09
C ALA A 124 17.20 5.56 5.57
N GLY A 125 17.80 4.55 6.22
CA GLY A 125 18.30 4.65 7.59
C GLY A 125 17.92 3.52 8.54
N CYS A 126 17.34 2.41 8.07
CA CYS A 126 17.14 1.20 8.90
C CYS A 126 18.35 0.25 8.92
N ALA A 127 19.55 0.73 8.60
CA ALA A 127 20.80 0.02 8.87
C ALA A 127 21.38 0.46 10.22
N GLY A 128 20.83 -0.06 11.32
CA GLY A 128 21.29 0.38 12.64
C GLY A 128 20.61 -0.27 13.85
N HIS A 129 20.51 -1.59 13.88
CA HIS A 129 20.54 -2.37 15.12
C HIS A 129 21.26 -3.69 14.81
N ALA A 130 22.59 -3.63 14.88
CA ALA A 130 23.45 -4.80 15.05
C ALA A 130 23.66 -5.03 16.55
#